data_AF-A0A9P8KWC7-F1
#
_entry.id   AF-A0A9P8KWC7-F1
#
_cell.length_a   1.000
_cell.length_b   1.000
_cell.length_c   1.000
_cell.angle_alpha   90.00
_cell.angle_beta   90.00
_cell.angle_gamma   90.00
#
_symmetry.space_group_name_H-M   'P 1'
#
loop_
_entity.id
_entity.type
_entity.pdbx_description
1 polymer ?
#
loop_
_entity_poly.entity_id
_entity_poly.type
_entity_poly.pdbx_seq_one_letter_code
_entity_poly.pdbx_strand_id
1 'polypeptide(L)'
;MLSIAGTLRQLGLSALAAAAALSSLSSAAAVSTSNIQVRSLEERAAAGNRLVFCHFMIGIVGDRGSASDYDGDMQRAKAAGIDAFALNIGTDDYTVTQLNYAYQSAANNGMKVFISFDFNWYHPGSDATKVGQLIAQYANQPAQLQVNGRVFASSFAGDGLDVNAMRSAAGTNVYFVPNFHPGQSSNANIDGALNWMGWDSNGNNKAPTPGANVTVAQGDASYQSWLGGKTYLAPVSPWFSTHYGPEVSYSKNFVFPGGALLFNRWQQVLQQGFPMVEIITWNDYGESHYVGPLSSKHGDDGNSKWTNDMPHDGFLDLSTPFIAAYKNGDTNVANYIQTEKVVYWYRRNLKTLNCDATDTTAGRPANNDSGNYFEGIPNGYQTMDDNVYVVTLLKSPATLSVTSGGNSQSFNAPAGANIFTVPAGLGKQSFVVNRNGQNILSGTSLMDITNVCACGIYNFNPYVGTLPAGPSDPLSGDGLTSLVSGLRVTTCQPHPSLGTNPSSPVTPPANPTSNSPPPASRTSSAPPADPTNCNGGTNAAGQSGNFAGLCSFSCSFGYCPVGPCTCTSFGPAGTPPSGDGRNGCPLAGEPDSYKGLCSYTCSHGYCPEGACQYC
;
A
#
# COMPACT_ATOMS: atom_id res chain seq x y z
N MET A 1 -46.43 57.19 21.64
CA MET A 1 -47.79 56.96 22.17
C MET A 1 -47.64 56.22 23.49
N LEU A 2 -48.33 56.70 24.52
CA LEU A 2 -48.37 56.15 25.88
C LEU A 2 -48.87 54.69 25.89
N SER A 3 -48.42 53.86 26.83
CA SER A 3 -49.26 53.48 27.98
C SER A 3 -48.55 52.53 28.94
N ILE A 4 -48.74 52.85 30.22
CA ILE A 4 -48.40 52.16 31.45
C ILE A 4 -49.48 51.10 31.74
N ALA A 5 -49.12 49.96 32.35
CA ALA A 5 -49.86 49.33 33.47
C ALA A 5 -49.19 48.01 33.92
N GLY A 6 -48.75 47.96 35.19
CA GLY A 6 -48.51 46.72 35.94
C GLY A 6 -49.84 46.01 36.26
N THR A 7 -49.93 44.96 37.06
CA THR A 7 -49.02 44.25 37.98
C THR A 7 -49.84 43.02 38.42
N LEU A 8 -49.22 41.84 38.61
CA LEU A 8 -49.75 40.86 39.57
C LEU A 8 -48.60 40.02 40.16
N ARG A 9 -48.42 40.20 41.47
CA ARG A 9 -47.72 39.36 42.46
C ARG A 9 -48.38 37.94 42.47
N GLN A 10 -47.81 36.82 42.93
CA GLN A 10 -46.82 36.54 43.98
C GLN A 10 -46.50 35.01 44.00
N LEU A 11 -45.34 34.64 44.58
CA LEU A 11 -44.96 33.34 45.22
C LEU A 11 -44.53 32.16 44.32
N GLY A 12 -43.39 31.49 44.53
CA GLY A 12 -42.38 31.62 45.59
C GLY A 12 -41.23 30.60 45.46
N LEU A 13 -40.25 30.75 46.36
CA LEU A 13 -39.13 29.85 46.70
C LEU A 13 -38.09 29.58 45.60
N SER A 14 -36.77 29.46 45.79
CA SER A 14 -35.76 29.62 46.85
C SER A 14 -34.57 28.74 46.38
N ALA A 15 -33.32 29.18 46.61
CA ALA A 15 -32.05 28.46 46.39
C ALA A 15 -31.49 28.54 44.94
N LEU A 16 -30.21 28.81 44.67
CA LEU A 16 -28.98 28.77 45.47
C LEU A 16 -28.08 29.98 45.14
N ALA A 17 -27.43 30.52 46.16
CA ALA A 17 -26.19 31.29 46.04
C ALA A 17 -25.03 30.40 46.48
N ALA A 18 -24.04 30.19 45.61
CA ALA A 18 -22.61 30.06 45.93
C ALA A 18 -21.84 29.57 44.69
N ALA A 19 -20.87 30.38 44.26
CA ALA A 19 -19.63 30.06 43.51
C ALA A 19 -19.40 31.00 42.31
N ALA A 20 -19.02 32.24 42.62
CA ALA A 20 -18.25 33.09 41.72
C ALA A 20 -16.80 33.07 42.21
N ALA A 21 -15.91 32.39 41.47
CA ALA A 21 -14.45 32.61 41.35
C ALA A 21 -13.76 31.34 40.85
N LEU A 22 -13.75 31.13 39.52
CA LEU A 22 -12.77 30.34 38.76
C LEU A 22 -13.16 30.40 37.28
N SER A 23 -12.90 31.55 36.66
CA SER A 23 -13.02 31.73 35.21
C SER A 23 -11.71 32.33 34.68
N SER A 24 -10.67 31.52 34.72
CA SER A 24 -9.43 31.74 33.99
C SER A 24 -9.00 30.40 33.40
N LEU A 25 -8.79 30.39 32.07
CA LEU A 25 -8.31 29.28 31.22
C LEU A 25 -9.40 28.42 30.57
N SER A 26 -10.02 28.97 29.53
CA SER A 26 -10.54 28.18 28.40
C SER A 26 -10.45 28.97 27.10
N SER A 27 -9.26 29.49 26.79
CA SER A 27 -8.91 29.80 25.40
C SER A 27 -8.43 28.51 24.74
N ALA A 28 -9.36 27.60 24.46
CA ALA A 28 -9.12 26.61 23.43
C ALA A 28 -8.98 27.40 22.12
N ALA A 29 -7.75 27.62 21.67
CA ALA A 29 -7.50 28.09 20.33
C ALA A 29 -8.16 27.08 19.40
N ALA A 30 -9.28 27.47 18.79
CA ALA A 30 -9.79 26.81 17.62
C ALA A 30 -8.63 26.81 16.61
N VAL A 31 -8.01 25.65 16.41
CA VAL A 31 -7.08 25.45 15.30
C VAL A 31 -7.92 25.70 14.06
N SER A 32 -7.74 26.88 13.47
CA SER A 32 -8.23 27.18 12.14
C SER A 32 -7.63 26.11 11.23
N THR A 33 -8.42 25.11 10.85
CA THR A 33 -8.13 24.29 9.68
C THR A 33 -8.27 25.24 8.50
N SER A 34 -7.21 25.97 8.20
CA SER A 34 -7.07 26.67 6.94
C SER A 34 -7.26 25.63 5.85
N ASN A 35 -8.45 25.61 5.23
CA ASN A 35 -8.72 24.80 4.06
C ASN A 35 -7.72 25.24 3.00
N ILE A 36 -6.63 24.48 2.83
CA ILE A 36 -5.63 24.75 1.81
C ILE A 36 -6.36 24.71 0.49
N GLN A 37 -6.51 25.88 -0.13
CA GLN A 37 -7.02 25.97 -1.48
C GLN A 37 -5.90 25.50 -2.39
N VAL A 38 -6.03 24.27 -2.90
CA VAL A 38 -5.23 23.82 -4.03
C VAL A 38 -5.84 24.45 -5.28
N ARG A 39 -5.01 24.93 -6.21
CA ARG A 39 -5.49 25.44 -7.51
C ARG A 39 -6.47 24.45 -8.17
N SER A 40 -7.34 24.89 -9.07
CA SER A 40 -8.29 23.96 -9.72
C SER A 40 -7.59 23.12 -10.80
N LEU A 41 -8.13 21.94 -11.10
CA LEU A 41 -7.62 21.13 -12.22
C LEU A 41 -7.78 21.87 -13.55
N GLU A 42 -8.89 22.56 -13.76
CA GLU A 42 -9.19 23.31 -14.97
C GLU A 42 -8.13 24.39 -15.24
N GLU A 43 -7.75 25.15 -14.21
CA GLU A 43 -6.69 26.17 -14.31
C GLU A 43 -5.34 25.54 -14.71
N ARG A 44 -4.94 24.48 -14.00
CA ARG A 44 -3.67 23.79 -14.26
C ARG A 44 -3.63 23.10 -15.61
N ALA A 45 -4.72 22.47 -16.02
CA ALA A 45 -4.84 21.75 -17.28
C ALA A 45 -4.88 22.70 -18.48
N ALA A 46 -5.50 23.89 -18.33
CA ALA A 46 -5.43 24.93 -19.35
C ALA A 46 -3.99 25.41 -19.60
N ALA A 47 -3.16 25.44 -18.55
CA ALA A 47 -1.74 25.82 -18.63
C ALA A 47 -0.78 24.63 -18.87
N GLY A 48 -1.26 23.39 -18.84
CA GLY A 48 -0.42 22.18 -18.90
C GLY A 48 0.64 22.11 -17.79
N ASN A 49 0.30 22.59 -16.58
CA ASN A 49 1.27 22.84 -15.52
C ASN A 49 0.80 22.32 -14.15
N ARG A 50 1.71 21.61 -13.46
CA ARG A 50 1.50 20.95 -12.18
C ARG A 50 0.37 19.92 -12.16
N LEU A 51 0.24 19.13 -13.23
CA LEU A 51 -0.68 17.99 -13.27
C LEU A 51 -0.06 16.76 -12.60
N VAL A 52 -0.90 15.96 -11.92
CA VAL A 52 -0.49 14.73 -11.24
C VAL A 52 -1.32 13.56 -11.74
N PHE A 53 -0.66 12.59 -12.36
CA PHE A 53 -1.29 11.36 -12.85
C PHE A 53 -0.84 10.16 -12.04
N CYS A 54 -1.56 9.05 -12.16
CA CYS A 54 -1.12 7.76 -11.65
C CYS A 54 -1.40 6.69 -12.69
N HIS A 55 -0.43 5.84 -12.97
CA HIS A 55 -0.53 4.79 -13.97
C HIS A 55 -1.43 3.66 -13.45
N PHE A 56 -2.37 3.18 -14.27
CA PHE A 56 -3.34 2.16 -13.88
C PHE A 56 -3.34 1.03 -14.91
N MET A 57 -3.00 -0.18 -14.48
CA MET A 57 -2.96 -1.38 -15.31
C MET A 57 -4.36 -1.91 -15.56
N ILE A 58 -4.87 -1.78 -16.80
CA ILE A 58 -6.15 -2.40 -17.20
C ILE A 58 -6.00 -3.92 -17.39
N GLY A 59 -4.80 -4.38 -17.78
CA GLY A 59 -4.53 -5.79 -18.09
C GLY A 59 -4.71 -6.78 -16.93
N ILE A 60 -4.90 -6.30 -15.69
CA ILE A 60 -5.12 -7.15 -14.51
C ILE A 60 -6.52 -7.00 -13.91
N VAL A 61 -7.42 -6.24 -14.54
CA VAL A 61 -8.78 -5.96 -14.03
C VAL A 61 -9.89 -6.42 -14.97
N GLY A 62 -9.60 -7.40 -15.84
CA GLY A 62 -10.57 -7.96 -16.79
C GLY A 62 -11.82 -8.56 -16.14
N ASP A 63 -11.74 -8.93 -14.86
CA ASP A 63 -12.77 -9.53 -14.01
C ASP A 63 -13.75 -8.50 -13.40
N ARG A 64 -13.48 -7.19 -13.53
CA ARG A 64 -14.40 -6.14 -13.07
C ARG A 64 -15.67 -6.14 -13.90
N GLY A 65 -16.81 -6.20 -13.22
CA GLY A 65 -18.12 -6.39 -13.84
C GLY A 65 -18.90 -5.10 -14.05
N SER A 66 -18.43 -3.98 -13.49
CA SER A 66 -19.17 -2.72 -13.48
C SER A 66 -18.26 -1.51 -13.29
N ALA A 67 -18.78 -0.31 -13.59
CA ALA A 67 -18.12 0.95 -13.23
C ALA A 67 -17.92 1.09 -11.71
N SER A 68 -18.85 0.61 -10.89
CA SER A 68 -18.71 0.72 -9.42
C SER A 68 -17.53 -0.07 -8.85
N ASP A 69 -17.04 -1.08 -9.57
CA ASP A 69 -15.82 -1.82 -9.18
C ASP A 69 -14.57 -0.91 -9.22
N TYR A 70 -14.64 0.27 -9.86
CA TYR A 70 -13.57 1.29 -9.90
C TYR A 70 -13.79 2.45 -8.92
N ASP A 71 -14.97 2.58 -8.30
CA ASP A 71 -15.31 3.79 -7.53
C ASP A 71 -14.37 4.03 -6.35
N GLY A 72 -13.99 2.96 -5.64
CA GLY A 72 -13.05 3.03 -4.53
C GLY A 72 -11.68 3.57 -4.95
N ASP A 73 -11.18 3.15 -6.13
CA ASP A 73 -9.92 3.63 -6.70
C ASP A 73 -10.02 5.13 -7.04
N MET A 74 -11.09 5.52 -7.74
CA MET A 74 -11.32 6.90 -8.17
C MET A 74 -11.42 7.85 -6.97
N GLN A 75 -12.20 7.47 -5.95
CA GLN A 75 -12.41 8.29 -4.76
C GLN A 75 -11.12 8.49 -3.98
N ARG A 76 -10.35 7.42 -3.80
CA ARG A 76 -9.09 7.46 -3.05
C ARG A 76 -8.01 8.25 -3.80
N ALA A 77 -7.86 8.02 -5.10
CA ALA A 77 -6.91 8.78 -5.91
C ALA A 77 -7.23 10.28 -5.91
N LYS A 78 -8.52 10.63 -6.08
CA LYS A 78 -8.99 12.02 -6.00
C LYS A 78 -8.69 12.64 -4.64
N ALA A 79 -8.95 11.92 -3.56
CA ALA A 79 -8.70 12.39 -2.19
C ALA A 79 -7.20 12.63 -1.93
N ALA A 80 -6.31 11.83 -2.52
CA ALA A 80 -4.87 12.04 -2.48
C ALA A 80 -4.38 13.20 -3.38
N GLY A 81 -5.26 13.75 -4.21
CA GLY A 81 -4.97 14.87 -5.11
C GLY A 81 -4.46 14.47 -6.50
N ILE A 82 -4.58 13.20 -6.88
CA ILE A 82 -4.30 12.73 -8.24
C ILE A 82 -5.40 13.30 -9.17
N ASP A 83 -4.98 13.88 -10.29
CA ASP A 83 -5.88 14.54 -11.24
C ASP A 83 -6.48 13.53 -12.24
N ALA A 84 -5.72 12.52 -12.65
CA ALA A 84 -6.19 11.48 -13.57
C ALA A 84 -5.47 10.14 -13.42
N PHE A 85 -6.15 9.05 -13.81
CA PHE A 85 -5.47 7.79 -14.10
C PHE A 85 -5.03 7.72 -15.57
N ALA A 86 -3.79 7.27 -15.78
CA ALA A 86 -3.29 6.83 -17.09
C ALA A 86 -3.66 5.36 -17.27
N LEU A 87 -4.74 5.08 -18.00
CA LEU A 87 -5.25 3.71 -18.19
C LEU A 87 -4.37 2.99 -19.20
N ASN A 88 -3.43 2.19 -18.70
CA ASN A 88 -2.54 1.35 -19.48
C ASN A 88 -3.30 0.18 -20.11
N ILE A 89 -3.30 0.10 -21.43
CA ILE A 89 -4.02 -0.92 -22.17
C ILE A 89 -3.12 -1.71 -23.12
N GLY A 90 -3.37 -3.02 -23.17
CA GLY A 90 -2.96 -3.89 -24.27
C GLY A 90 -4.05 -3.98 -25.35
N THR A 91 -4.15 -5.17 -25.95
CA THR A 91 -5.14 -5.49 -26.99
C THR A 91 -6.11 -6.58 -26.58
N ASP A 92 -6.26 -6.82 -25.28
CA ASP A 92 -7.13 -7.84 -24.71
C ASP A 92 -8.60 -7.63 -25.10
N ASP A 93 -9.36 -8.72 -25.18
CA ASP A 93 -10.77 -8.71 -25.60
C ASP A 93 -11.68 -7.91 -24.65
N TYR A 94 -11.34 -7.85 -23.36
CA TYR A 94 -12.04 -7.07 -22.35
C TYR A 94 -11.62 -5.58 -22.32
N THR A 95 -10.60 -5.14 -23.07
CA THR A 95 -10.03 -3.78 -22.97
C THR A 95 -11.10 -2.69 -23.13
N VAL A 96 -11.93 -2.78 -24.17
CA VAL A 96 -12.97 -1.75 -24.44
C VAL A 96 -14.04 -1.75 -23.33
N THR A 97 -14.41 -2.93 -22.83
CA THR A 97 -15.36 -3.06 -21.72
C THR A 97 -14.80 -2.39 -20.46
N GLN A 98 -13.55 -2.66 -20.11
CA GLN A 98 -12.91 -2.08 -18.93
C GLN A 98 -12.69 -0.57 -19.06
N LEU A 99 -12.32 -0.08 -20.26
CA LEU A 99 -12.27 1.35 -20.52
C LEU A 99 -13.65 2.01 -20.33
N ASN A 100 -14.74 1.40 -20.82
CA ASN A 100 -16.08 1.95 -20.61
C ASN A 100 -16.43 2.09 -19.12
N TYR A 101 -16.12 1.06 -18.32
CA TYR A 101 -16.33 1.10 -16.87
C TYR A 101 -15.45 2.16 -16.18
N ALA A 102 -14.17 2.23 -16.52
CA ALA A 102 -13.24 3.20 -15.94
C ALA A 102 -13.65 4.66 -16.27
N TYR A 103 -14.00 4.96 -17.53
CA TYR A 103 -14.47 6.30 -17.93
C TYR A 103 -15.79 6.67 -17.25
N GLN A 104 -16.72 5.72 -17.13
CA GLN A 104 -17.99 5.95 -16.44
C GLN A 104 -17.78 6.22 -14.95
N SER A 105 -16.96 5.40 -14.25
CA SER A 105 -16.65 5.60 -12.84
C SER A 105 -15.93 6.93 -12.59
N ALA A 106 -14.96 7.27 -13.46
CA ALA A 106 -14.27 8.54 -13.37
C ALA A 106 -15.25 9.72 -13.49
N ALA A 107 -16.22 9.66 -14.41
CA ALA A 107 -17.26 10.69 -14.54
C ALA A 107 -18.14 10.77 -13.28
N ASN A 108 -18.57 9.62 -12.74
CA ASN A 108 -19.40 9.55 -11.54
C ASN A 108 -18.70 10.13 -10.30
N ASN A 109 -17.38 9.99 -10.20
CA ASN A 109 -16.59 10.42 -9.04
C ASN A 109 -15.88 11.77 -9.28
N GLY A 110 -16.10 12.41 -10.43
CA GLY A 110 -15.46 13.67 -10.81
C GLY A 110 -13.92 13.58 -10.85
N MET A 111 -13.41 12.44 -11.31
CA MET A 111 -12.02 12.19 -11.68
C MET A 111 -11.85 12.32 -13.19
N LYS A 112 -10.61 12.48 -13.65
CA LYS A 112 -10.29 12.34 -15.07
C LYS A 112 -9.54 11.04 -15.32
N VAL A 113 -9.55 10.61 -16.58
CA VAL A 113 -8.77 9.49 -17.08
C VAL A 113 -8.28 9.81 -18.49
N PHE A 114 -7.23 9.12 -18.92
CA PHE A 114 -6.79 9.10 -20.30
C PHE A 114 -6.18 7.75 -20.64
N ILE A 115 -6.08 7.43 -21.93
CA ILE A 115 -5.51 6.16 -22.38
C ILE A 115 -3.98 6.27 -22.47
N SER A 116 -3.29 5.28 -21.90
CA SER A 116 -1.88 4.99 -22.11
C SER A 116 -1.76 3.69 -22.92
N PHE A 117 -1.29 3.76 -24.16
CA PHE A 117 -1.15 2.59 -25.02
C PHE A 117 0.14 1.82 -24.73
N ASP A 118 0.06 0.51 -24.48
CA ASP A 118 1.24 -0.33 -24.24
C ASP A 118 1.77 -0.93 -25.54
N PHE A 119 2.91 -0.42 -26.02
CA PHE A 119 3.54 -0.90 -27.26
C PHE A 119 4.33 -2.21 -27.13
N ASN A 120 4.24 -2.92 -26.01
CA ASN A 120 4.49 -4.35 -26.00
C ASN A 120 3.38 -5.14 -26.72
N TRP A 121 2.18 -4.55 -26.85
CA TRP A 121 1.01 -5.15 -27.50
C TRP A 121 0.57 -4.43 -28.78
N TYR A 122 0.87 -3.14 -28.90
CA TYR A 122 0.67 -2.35 -30.12
C TYR A 122 1.96 -2.28 -30.94
N HIS A 123 1.84 -2.13 -32.26
CA HIS A 123 2.98 -2.00 -33.16
C HIS A 123 3.11 -0.57 -33.71
N PRO A 124 4.21 0.17 -33.41
CA PRO A 124 4.32 1.57 -33.81
C PRO A 124 4.32 1.77 -35.34
N GLY A 125 4.83 0.79 -36.08
CA GLY A 125 4.90 0.83 -37.55
C GLY A 125 3.58 0.56 -38.28
N SER A 126 2.55 0.03 -37.62
CA SER A 126 1.28 -0.35 -38.27
C SER A 126 0.02 0.16 -37.57
N ASP A 127 0.08 0.48 -36.28
CA ASP A 127 -1.12 0.66 -35.46
C ASP A 127 -1.48 2.13 -35.21
N ALA A 128 -0.82 3.09 -35.84
CA ALA A 128 -1.12 4.52 -35.68
C ALA A 128 -2.61 4.85 -35.89
N THR A 129 -3.23 4.29 -36.93
CA THR A 129 -4.66 4.46 -37.21
C THR A 129 -5.53 3.82 -36.12
N LYS A 130 -5.17 2.63 -35.64
CA LYS A 130 -5.90 1.91 -34.57
C LYS A 130 -5.86 2.69 -33.26
N VAL A 131 -4.69 3.22 -32.89
CA VAL A 131 -4.49 4.09 -31.72
C VAL A 131 -5.37 5.34 -31.84
N GLY A 132 -5.31 6.02 -32.98
CA GLY A 132 -6.11 7.22 -33.22
C GLY A 132 -7.62 6.97 -33.15
N GLN A 133 -8.10 5.88 -33.75
CA GLN A 133 -9.52 5.50 -33.70
C GLN A 133 -10.00 5.23 -32.27
N LEU A 134 -9.19 4.58 -31.43
CA LEU A 134 -9.56 4.37 -30.04
C LEU A 134 -9.58 5.69 -29.27
N ILE A 135 -8.64 6.60 -29.51
CA ILE A 135 -8.68 7.95 -28.92
C ILE A 135 -9.97 8.68 -29.33
N ALA A 136 -10.39 8.62 -30.60
CA ALA A 136 -11.63 9.24 -31.07
C ALA A 136 -12.87 8.73 -30.32
N GLN A 137 -12.91 7.44 -29.98
CA GLN A 137 -14.01 6.82 -29.26
C GLN A 137 -14.23 7.42 -27.86
N TYR A 138 -13.14 7.82 -27.19
CA TYR A 138 -13.19 8.35 -25.82
C TYR A 138 -13.03 9.89 -25.74
N ALA A 139 -12.63 10.54 -26.83
CA ALA A 139 -12.33 11.98 -26.90
C ALA A 139 -13.41 12.91 -26.29
N ASN A 140 -14.69 12.55 -26.45
CA ASN A 140 -15.82 13.35 -26.00
C ASN A 140 -16.45 12.85 -24.69
N GLN A 141 -15.85 11.85 -24.04
CA GLN A 141 -16.36 11.34 -22.77
C GLN A 141 -16.17 12.38 -21.65
N PRO A 142 -17.12 12.54 -20.71
CA PRO A 142 -17.05 13.57 -19.67
C PRO A 142 -15.78 13.49 -18.80
N ALA A 143 -15.24 12.28 -18.60
CA ALA A 143 -14.04 12.03 -17.81
C ALA A 143 -12.72 12.09 -18.59
N GLN A 144 -12.75 12.25 -19.93
CA GLN A 144 -11.53 12.39 -20.71
C GLN A 144 -10.73 13.60 -20.23
N LEU A 145 -9.47 13.38 -19.86
CA LEU A 145 -8.55 14.46 -19.56
C LEU A 145 -8.29 15.26 -20.84
N GLN A 146 -8.44 16.59 -20.73
CA GLN A 146 -8.00 17.52 -21.76
C GLN A 146 -6.95 18.46 -21.18
N VAL A 147 -5.89 18.71 -21.94
CA VAL A 147 -4.83 19.65 -21.61
C VAL A 147 -4.77 20.69 -22.71
N ASN A 148 -4.84 21.98 -22.34
CA ASN A 148 -4.93 23.08 -23.29
C ASN A 148 -6.05 22.86 -24.34
N GLY A 149 -7.22 22.40 -23.89
CA GLY A 149 -8.39 22.10 -24.74
C GLY A 149 -8.23 20.94 -25.72
N ARG A 150 -7.16 20.14 -25.60
CA ARG A 150 -6.85 19.01 -26.49
C ARG A 150 -6.96 17.70 -25.72
N VAL A 151 -7.48 16.66 -26.36
CA VAL A 151 -7.57 15.29 -25.80
C VAL A 151 -6.17 14.81 -25.43
N PHE A 152 -5.97 14.44 -24.17
CA PHE A 152 -4.69 13.94 -23.68
C PHE A 152 -4.59 12.42 -23.87
N ALA A 153 -3.44 11.93 -24.33
CA ALA A 153 -3.11 10.51 -24.40
C ALA A 153 -1.60 10.31 -24.21
N SER A 154 -1.22 9.13 -23.73
CA SER A 154 0.18 8.72 -23.55
C SER A 154 0.42 7.30 -24.05
N SER A 155 1.61 6.77 -23.80
CA SER A 155 1.96 5.38 -24.07
C SER A 155 3.06 4.89 -23.14
N PHE A 156 3.14 3.58 -22.96
CA PHE A 156 4.34 2.88 -22.54
C PHE A 156 5.10 2.43 -23.80
N ALA A 157 6.36 2.83 -23.94
CA ALA A 157 7.13 2.75 -25.19
C ALA A 157 6.37 3.37 -26.40
N GLY A 158 6.65 2.88 -27.61
CA GLY A 158 5.98 3.28 -28.85
C GLY A 158 6.82 4.13 -29.80
N ASP A 159 8.13 4.24 -29.54
CA ASP A 159 9.09 4.88 -30.43
C ASP A 159 8.85 4.48 -31.90
N GLY A 160 8.75 5.48 -32.77
CA GLY A 160 8.47 5.31 -34.20
C GLY A 160 6.99 5.33 -34.60
N LEU A 161 6.03 5.51 -33.68
CA LEU A 161 4.61 5.68 -34.04
C LEU A 161 4.42 6.88 -35.00
N ASP A 162 3.64 6.69 -36.06
CA ASP A 162 3.20 7.81 -36.90
C ASP A 162 2.14 8.65 -36.17
N VAL A 163 2.61 9.65 -35.43
CA VAL A 163 1.77 10.57 -34.64
C VAL A 163 0.82 11.38 -35.53
N ASN A 164 1.19 11.68 -36.78
CA ASN A 164 0.33 12.43 -37.69
C ASN A 164 -0.81 11.56 -38.22
N ALA A 165 -0.53 10.30 -38.56
CA ALA A 165 -1.57 9.32 -38.89
C ALA A 165 -2.49 9.08 -37.69
N MET A 166 -1.94 8.97 -36.48
CA MET A 166 -2.72 8.84 -35.24
C MET A 166 -3.67 10.02 -35.03
N ARG A 167 -3.18 11.27 -35.11
CA ARG A 167 -4.05 12.46 -34.97
C ARG A 167 -5.10 12.54 -36.07
N SER A 168 -4.73 12.17 -37.30
CA SER A 168 -5.66 12.14 -38.44
C SER A 168 -6.79 11.15 -38.21
N ALA A 169 -6.46 9.94 -37.73
CA ALA A 169 -7.43 8.91 -37.38
C ALA A 169 -8.27 9.26 -36.14
N ALA A 170 -7.70 10.00 -35.20
CA ALA A 170 -8.42 10.51 -34.03
C ALA A 170 -9.42 11.63 -34.39
N GLY A 171 -9.28 12.28 -35.54
CA GLY A 171 -10.12 13.40 -35.96
C GLY A 171 -9.96 14.66 -35.09
N THR A 172 -8.91 14.71 -34.26
CA THR A 172 -8.63 15.83 -33.35
C THR A 172 -7.13 16.01 -33.16
N ASN A 173 -6.71 17.21 -32.78
CA ASN A 173 -5.32 17.50 -32.45
C ASN A 173 -4.97 16.96 -31.05
N VAL A 174 -4.71 15.66 -30.93
CA VAL A 174 -4.37 14.98 -29.66
C VAL A 174 -3.13 15.62 -29.03
N TYR A 175 -3.18 15.92 -27.73
CA TYR A 175 -2.04 16.28 -26.89
C TYR A 175 -1.34 14.99 -26.45
N PHE A 176 -0.29 14.61 -27.17
CA PHE A 176 0.34 13.30 -27.03
C PHE A 176 1.66 13.39 -26.27
N VAL A 177 1.73 12.69 -25.13
CA VAL A 177 2.89 12.64 -24.22
C VAL A 177 3.31 11.18 -24.01
N PRO A 178 3.93 10.53 -25.02
CA PRO A 178 4.31 9.12 -24.95
C PRO A 178 5.59 8.88 -24.15
N ASN A 179 5.83 7.63 -23.75
CA ASN A 179 7.15 7.18 -23.31
C ASN A 179 8.08 6.90 -24.51
N PHE A 180 8.37 7.94 -25.30
CA PHE A 180 9.41 7.88 -26.34
C PHE A 180 10.78 8.25 -25.74
N HIS A 181 11.83 7.63 -26.27
CA HIS A 181 13.15 7.69 -25.65
C HIS A 181 14.08 8.71 -26.35
N PRO A 182 14.78 9.57 -25.58
CA PRO A 182 15.83 10.42 -26.10
C PRO A 182 16.85 9.63 -26.91
N GLY A 183 17.10 10.06 -28.15
CA GLY A 183 18.06 9.41 -29.04
C GLY A 183 17.51 8.20 -29.82
N GLN A 184 16.29 7.73 -29.56
CA GLN A 184 15.64 6.68 -30.35
C GLN A 184 14.62 7.23 -31.34
N SER A 185 13.79 8.19 -30.91
CA SER A 185 12.79 8.85 -31.76
C SER A 185 13.01 10.35 -31.90
N SER A 186 12.44 10.92 -32.97
CA SER A 186 12.28 12.37 -33.08
C SER A 186 11.18 12.86 -32.14
N ASN A 187 11.41 13.96 -31.43
CA ASN A 187 10.36 14.64 -30.66
C ASN A 187 9.51 15.60 -31.51
N ALA A 188 9.76 15.75 -32.81
CA ALA A 188 9.17 16.83 -33.61
C ALA A 188 7.64 16.83 -33.55
N ASN A 189 7.02 15.65 -33.59
CA ASN A 189 5.57 15.49 -33.73
C ASN A 189 4.83 15.26 -32.40
N ILE A 190 5.52 15.11 -31.27
CA ILE A 190 4.91 14.93 -29.94
C ILE A 190 4.79 16.26 -29.18
N ASP A 191 3.88 16.33 -28.21
CA ASP A 191 3.66 17.53 -27.37
C ASP A 191 4.51 17.50 -26.08
N GLY A 192 4.94 16.30 -25.69
CA GLY A 192 5.82 16.06 -24.56
C GLY A 192 6.30 14.62 -24.55
N ALA A 193 7.02 14.21 -23.50
CA ALA A 193 7.33 12.81 -23.28
C ALA A 193 7.31 12.42 -21.79
N LEU A 194 6.90 11.18 -21.55
CA LEU A 194 6.96 10.48 -20.27
C LEU A 194 8.32 9.78 -20.14
N ASN A 195 9.02 10.03 -19.04
CA ASN A 195 10.09 9.12 -18.62
C ASN A 195 9.49 8.04 -17.72
N TRP A 196 9.65 6.77 -18.07
CA TRP A 196 9.20 5.65 -17.23
C TRP A 196 10.15 5.36 -16.06
N MET A 197 11.44 5.67 -16.21
CA MET A 197 12.48 5.28 -15.27
C MET A 197 12.40 6.09 -13.98
N GLY A 198 11.59 5.62 -13.03
CA GLY A 198 11.38 6.20 -11.70
C GLY A 198 12.42 5.79 -10.65
N TRP A 199 13.43 5.03 -11.05
CA TRP A 199 14.48 4.47 -10.18
C TRP A 199 15.85 4.53 -10.87
N ASP A 200 16.90 4.57 -10.06
CA ASP A 200 18.28 4.50 -10.55
C ASP A 200 18.52 3.17 -11.25
N SER A 201 19.23 3.20 -12.38
CA SER A 201 19.47 2.02 -13.22
C SER A 201 20.88 2.00 -13.78
N ASN A 202 21.27 0.94 -14.47
CA ASN A 202 22.49 0.90 -15.28
C ASN A 202 22.32 1.53 -16.68
N GLY A 203 21.19 2.19 -16.96
CA GLY A 203 20.84 2.73 -18.29
C GLY A 203 20.21 1.72 -19.25
N ASN A 204 20.11 0.44 -18.87
CA ASN A 204 19.55 -0.65 -19.68
C ASN A 204 18.43 -1.40 -18.93
N ASN A 205 17.60 -0.65 -18.20
CA ASN A 205 16.45 -1.19 -17.46
C ASN A 205 16.82 -2.33 -16.49
N LYS A 206 17.96 -2.20 -15.80
CA LYS A 206 18.41 -3.08 -14.70
C LYS A 206 19.06 -2.25 -13.60
N ALA A 207 19.14 -2.80 -12.39
CA ALA A 207 19.77 -2.13 -11.25
C ALA A 207 21.18 -1.63 -11.61
N PRO A 208 21.66 -0.55 -10.96
CA PRO A 208 23.01 -0.05 -11.17
C PRO A 208 24.07 -1.14 -11.01
N THR A 209 25.11 -1.10 -11.85
CA THR A 209 26.26 -2.00 -11.79
C THR A 209 27.55 -1.20 -11.57
N PRO A 210 28.66 -1.85 -11.14
CA PRO A 210 29.94 -1.16 -11.09
C PRO A 210 30.29 -0.54 -12.45
N GLY A 211 30.41 0.79 -12.49
CA GLY A 211 30.72 1.55 -13.71
C GLY A 211 29.51 2.02 -14.53
N ALA A 212 28.27 1.65 -14.18
CA ALA A 212 27.06 2.13 -14.84
C ALA A 212 25.96 2.46 -13.82
N ASN A 213 25.73 3.76 -13.62
CA ASN A 213 24.63 4.29 -12.84
C ASN A 213 24.04 5.52 -13.55
N VAL A 214 22.77 5.42 -13.92
CA VAL A 214 21.93 6.48 -14.46
C VAL A 214 20.84 6.74 -13.43
N THR A 215 20.98 7.88 -12.75
CA THR A 215 20.03 8.33 -11.75
C THR A 215 18.75 8.85 -12.40
N VAL A 216 17.65 8.89 -11.64
CA VAL A 216 16.39 9.50 -12.10
C VAL A 216 16.60 10.95 -12.56
N ALA A 217 17.39 11.73 -11.83
CA ALA A 217 17.70 13.12 -12.17
C ALA A 217 18.51 13.28 -13.48
N GLN A 218 19.41 12.33 -13.78
CA GLN A 218 20.08 12.29 -15.08
C GLN A 218 19.11 11.92 -16.21
N GLY A 219 18.14 11.04 -15.93
CA GLY A 219 17.01 10.76 -16.82
C GLY A 219 16.19 12.02 -17.10
N ASP A 220 15.80 12.77 -16.06
CA ASP A 220 15.07 14.03 -16.20
C ASP A 220 15.84 15.01 -17.11
N ALA A 221 17.13 15.22 -16.85
CA ALA A 221 17.97 16.13 -17.62
C ALA A 221 18.09 15.71 -19.10
N SER A 222 18.20 14.40 -19.38
CA SER A 222 18.23 13.85 -20.74
C SER A 222 16.93 14.15 -21.49
N TYR A 223 15.78 13.87 -20.87
CA TYR A 223 14.47 14.14 -21.46
C TYR A 223 14.23 15.63 -21.66
N GLN A 224 14.51 16.48 -20.66
CA GLN A 224 14.31 17.92 -20.76
C GLN A 224 15.18 18.55 -21.85
N SER A 225 16.45 18.13 -21.96
CA SER A 225 17.36 18.57 -23.01
C SER A 225 16.83 18.18 -24.39
N TRP A 226 16.43 16.91 -24.56
CA TRP A 226 15.87 16.41 -25.81
C TRP A 226 14.58 17.17 -26.17
N LEU A 227 13.65 17.33 -25.23
CA LEU A 227 12.34 17.96 -25.46
C LEU A 227 12.40 19.44 -25.82
N GLY A 228 13.49 20.15 -25.51
CA GLY A 228 13.69 21.54 -25.94
C GLY A 228 12.59 22.51 -25.49
N GLY A 229 12.02 22.29 -24.30
CA GLY A 229 10.95 23.12 -23.73
C GLY A 229 9.53 22.57 -23.91
N LYS A 230 9.35 21.43 -24.59
CA LYS A 230 8.08 20.68 -24.60
C LYS A 230 7.77 20.06 -23.23
N THR A 231 6.55 19.58 -23.05
CA THR A 231 6.11 19.01 -21.76
C THR A 231 6.96 17.81 -21.36
N TYR A 232 7.52 17.89 -20.15
CA TYR A 232 8.11 16.72 -19.50
C TYR A 232 7.12 16.16 -18.49
N LEU A 233 6.84 14.85 -18.59
CA LEU A 233 6.07 14.10 -17.61
C LEU A 233 7.04 13.24 -16.79
N ALA A 234 7.30 13.68 -15.57
CA ALA A 234 8.35 13.12 -14.72
C ALA A 234 7.83 11.91 -13.90
N PRO A 235 8.60 10.81 -13.79
CA PRO A 235 8.17 9.64 -13.05
C PRO A 235 8.34 9.85 -11.54
N VAL A 236 7.41 9.29 -10.77
CA VAL A 236 7.50 9.13 -9.31
C VAL A 236 7.14 7.69 -8.99
N SER A 237 8.03 6.94 -8.36
CA SER A 237 7.77 5.54 -8.01
C SER A 237 8.36 5.23 -6.64
N PRO A 238 7.68 4.43 -5.79
CA PRO A 238 8.20 4.14 -4.46
C PRO A 238 9.25 3.03 -4.44
N TRP A 239 9.12 2.06 -5.33
CA TRP A 239 9.85 0.81 -5.28
C TRP A 239 9.84 0.14 -6.65
N PHE A 240 10.52 -0.98 -6.80
CA PHE A 240 10.31 -1.93 -7.90
C PHE A 240 10.90 -3.27 -7.50
N SER A 241 10.12 -4.35 -7.60
CA SER A 241 10.58 -5.72 -7.42
C SER A 241 9.64 -6.69 -8.13
N THR A 242 10.18 -7.72 -8.75
CA THR A 242 9.40 -8.75 -9.42
C THR A 242 10.07 -10.12 -9.32
N HIS A 243 9.27 -11.18 -9.27
CA HIS A 243 9.74 -12.54 -8.98
C HIS A 243 8.91 -13.64 -9.68
N TYR A 244 8.66 -13.44 -10.98
CA TYR A 244 7.97 -14.42 -11.82
C TYR A 244 8.93 -15.53 -12.29
N GLY A 245 8.62 -16.77 -11.91
CA GLY A 245 9.34 -17.97 -12.33
C GLY A 245 8.74 -18.66 -13.56
N PRO A 246 9.05 -19.96 -13.77
CA PRO A 246 8.53 -20.75 -14.90
C PRO A 246 7.02 -21.06 -14.81
N GLU A 247 6.36 -20.68 -13.72
CA GLU A 247 4.90 -20.79 -13.55
C GLU A 247 4.09 -19.85 -14.46
N VAL A 248 4.74 -18.84 -15.06
CA VAL A 248 4.14 -17.94 -16.06
C VAL A 248 4.95 -17.94 -17.35
N SER A 249 4.32 -17.53 -18.46
CA SER A 249 4.98 -17.45 -19.78
C SER A 249 5.89 -16.23 -19.97
N TYR A 250 5.82 -15.26 -19.05
CA TYR A 250 6.50 -13.97 -19.07
C TYR A 250 7.46 -13.81 -17.88
N SER A 251 8.26 -14.84 -17.61
CA SER A 251 9.15 -14.88 -16.44
C SER A 251 10.07 -13.65 -16.35
N LYS A 252 10.26 -13.15 -15.12
CA LYS A 252 10.89 -11.85 -14.82
C LYS A 252 11.38 -11.87 -13.37
N ASN A 253 12.65 -11.58 -13.11
CA ASN A 253 13.19 -11.66 -11.74
C ASN A 253 14.31 -10.65 -11.47
N PHE A 254 13.94 -9.44 -11.04
CA PHE A 254 14.88 -8.37 -10.72
C PHE A 254 14.26 -7.28 -9.83
N VAL A 255 15.11 -6.41 -9.31
CA VAL A 255 14.77 -5.35 -8.36
C VAL A 255 15.59 -4.09 -8.68
N PHE A 256 15.10 -2.90 -8.33
CA PHE A 256 15.86 -1.65 -8.36
C PHE A 256 16.08 -1.08 -6.95
N PRO A 257 17.08 -0.20 -6.76
CA PRO A 257 17.24 0.52 -5.51
C PRO A 257 15.97 1.29 -5.12
N GLY A 258 15.28 0.85 -4.06
CA GLY A 258 14.05 1.50 -3.58
C GLY A 258 14.21 2.38 -2.33
N GLY A 259 15.28 2.19 -1.56
CA GLY A 259 15.55 2.77 -0.22
C GLY A 259 14.73 4.01 0.19
N ALA A 260 15.33 5.20 0.08
CA ALA A 260 14.68 6.49 0.35
C ALA A 260 14.03 7.12 -0.91
N LEU A 261 13.81 6.32 -1.96
CA LEU A 261 13.52 6.78 -3.32
C LEU A 261 12.31 7.73 -3.36
N LEU A 262 11.16 7.31 -2.84
CA LEU A 262 9.92 8.10 -2.90
C LEU A 262 10.06 9.47 -2.24
N PHE A 263 10.61 9.52 -1.03
CA PHE A 263 10.76 10.74 -0.26
C PHE A 263 11.70 11.73 -0.97
N ASN A 264 12.87 11.25 -1.37
CA ASN A 264 13.85 12.06 -2.10
C ASN A 264 13.27 12.55 -3.44
N ARG A 265 12.52 11.70 -4.14
CA ARG A 265 11.90 12.04 -5.42
C ARG A 265 10.87 13.14 -5.26
N TRP A 266 10.01 13.08 -4.24
CA TRP A 266 9.05 14.16 -3.99
C TRP A 266 9.73 15.49 -3.64
N GLN A 267 10.84 15.48 -2.89
CA GLN A 267 11.62 16.69 -2.65
C GLN A 267 12.16 17.29 -3.96
N GLN A 268 12.70 16.45 -4.86
CA GLN A 268 13.16 16.88 -6.18
C GLN A 268 12.00 17.44 -7.03
N VAL A 269 10.84 16.78 -7.04
CA VAL A 269 9.64 17.23 -7.77
C VAL A 269 9.21 18.62 -7.32
N LEU A 270 9.21 18.90 -6.01
CA LEU A 270 8.90 20.23 -5.49
C LEU A 270 9.92 21.28 -5.97
N GLN A 271 11.21 20.96 -5.87
CA GLN A 271 12.30 21.89 -6.25
C GLN A 271 12.34 22.17 -7.75
N GLN A 272 12.22 21.14 -8.59
CA GLN A 272 12.32 21.25 -10.05
C GLN A 272 11.04 21.79 -10.65
N GLY A 273 9.91 21.43 -10.06
CA GLY A 273 8.64 21.98 -10.45
C GLY A 273 8.17 21.60 -11.85
N PHE A 274 8.34 20.33 -12.20
CA PHE A 274 7.99 19.79 -13.50
C PHE A 274 6.56 20.14 -13.94
N PRO A 275 6.27 20.25 -15.26
CA PRO A 275 4.92 20.53 -15.74
C PRO A 275 3.93 19.45 -15.37
N MET A 276 4.35 18.18 -15.38
CA MET A 276 3.50 17.05 -15.03
C MET A 276 4.33 15.98 -14.31
N VAL A 277 3.68 15.22 -13.43
CA VAL A 277 4.25 14.02 -12.81
C VAL A 277 3.30 12.83 -12.95
N GLU A 278 3.85 11.64 -13.12
CA GLU A 278 3.09 10.39 -13.11
C GLU A 278 3.61 9.47 -12.00
N ILE A 279 2.71 9.04 -11.12
CA ILE A 279 3.00 8.04 -10.10
C ILE A 279 2.90 6.66 -10.75
N ILE A 280 4.02 5.94 -10.73
CA ILE A 280 4.20 4.60 -11.30
C ILE A 280 4.27 3.63 -10.10
N THR A 281 3.17 2.97 -9.72
CA THR A 281 1.83 2.91 -10.35
C THR A 281 0.72 2.83 -9.30
N TRP A 282 -0.55 2.79 -9.71
CA TRP A 282 -1.69 2.55 -8.83
C TRP A 282 -1.79 1.08 -8.42
N ASN A 283 -1.78 0.15 -9.38
CA ASN A 283 -2.12 -1.27 -9.16
C ASN A 283 -1.18 -2.27 -9.84
N ASP A 284 0.05 -1.88 -10.18
CA ASP A 284 1.01 -2.88 -10.68
C ASP A 284 1.63 -3.65 -9.50
N TYR A 285 0.90 -4.66 -9.05
CA TYR A 285 1.27 -5.53 -7.93
C TYR A 285 2.45 -6.43 -8.29
N GLY A 286 2.50 -6.89 -9.54
CA GLY A 286 3.56 -7.73 -10.11
C GLY A 286 4.96 -7.15 -10.06
N GLU A 287 5.04 -5.83 -10.19
CA GLU A 287 6.30 -5.09 -10.16
C GLU A 287 6.52 -4.33 -8.85
N SER A 288 5.65 -4.58 -7.86
CA SER A 288 5.79 -4.12 -6.47
C SER A 288 5.88 -2.60 -6.30
N HIS A 289 5.35 -1.82 -7.24
CA HIS A 289 5.42 -0.36 -7.20
C HIS A 289 4.08 0.34 -7.16
N TYR A 290 3.03 -0.42 -6.87
CA TYR A 290 1.69 0.07 -6.57
C TYR A 290 1.68 0.99 -5.34
N VAL A 291 0.78 1.97 -5.36
CA VAL A 291 0.40 2.81 -4.21
C VAL A 291 -1.09 2.70 -3.87
N GLY A 292 -1.85 1.99 -4.71
CA GLY A 292 -3.25 1.64 -4.50
C GLY A 292 -3.40 0.44 -3.56
N PRO A 293 -4.61 0.20 -3.07
CA PRO A 293 -4.89 -0.84 -2.08
C PRO A 293 -4.92 -2.25 -2.70
N LEU A 294 -4.34 -3.24 -2.04
CA LEU A 294 -4.44 -4.67 -2.39
C LEU A 294 -5.89 -5.18 -2.43
N SER A 295 -6.76 -4.57 -1.64
CA SER A 295 -8.19 -4.87 -1.60
C SER A 295 -8.96 -4.38 -2.83
N SER A 296 -8.34 -3.55 -3.69
CA SER A 296 -8.90 -3.19 -4.98
C SER A 296 -9.11 -4.44 -5.84
N LYS A 297 -10.26 -4.58 -6.50
CA LYS A 297 -10.59 -5.79 -7.25
C LYS A 297 -9.66 -5.97 -8.46
N HIS A 298 -9.02 -7.12 -8.58
CA HIS A 298 -8.12 -7.49 -9.67
C HIS A 298 -7.94 -9.01 -9.73
N GLY A 299 -7.53 -9.51 -10.90
CA GLY A 299 -7.05 -10.88 -11.08
C GLY A 299 -5.58 -11.05 -10.69
N ASP A 300 -5.16 -12.29 -10.47
CA ASP A 300 -3.77 -12.63 -10.17
C ASP A 300 -2.97 -12.97 -11.44
N ASP A 301 -1.99 -12.13 -11.77
CA ASP A 301 -1.00 -12.41 -12.83
C ASP A 301 0.16 -13.29 -12.35
N GLY A 302 0.09 -13.80 -11.11
CA GLY A 302 1.12 -14.61 -10.44
C GLY A 302 1.78 -13.91 -9.27
N ASN A 303 1.55 -12.60 -9.08
CA ASN A 303 2.18 -11.76 -8.07
C ASN A 303 1.80 -12.07 -6.62
N SER A 304 0.64 -12.69 -6.40
CA SER A 304 0.05 -12.94 -5.07
C SER A 304 1.01 -13.54 -4.03
N LYS A 305 2.02 -14.30 -4.50
CA LYS A 305 3.07 -14.94 -3.69
C LYS A 305 3.95 -13.94 -2.94
N TRP A 306 4.21 -12.76 -3.52
CA TRP A 306 5.01 -11.70 -2.89
C TRP A 306 4.21 -10.47 -2.49
N THR A 307 2.94 -10.37 -2.89
CA THR A 307 2.07 -9.22 -2.60
C THR A 307 1.10 -9.45 -1.46
N ASN A 308 0.73 -10.71 -1.16
CA ASN A 308 -0.08 -11.01 0.02
C ASN A 308 0.59 -10.46 1.29
N ASP A 309 -0.20 -9.78 2.12
CA ASP A 309 0.23 -9.10 3.34
C ASP A 309 1.25 -7.95 3.16
N MET A 310 1.37 -7.38 1.96
CA MET A 310 2.29 -6.25 1.67
C MET A 310 1.54 -4.97 1.28
N PRO A 311 0.73 -4.36 2.16
CA PRO A 311 0.01 -3.14 1.82
C PRO A 311 0.98 -1.99 1.54
N HIS A 312 0.65 -1.14 0.56
CA HIS A 312 1.45 0.01 0.14
C HIS A 312 0.76 1.37 0.35
N ASP A 313 -0.40 1.42 1.01
CA ASP A 313 -1.16 2.65 1.27
C ASP A 313 -0.33 3.78 1.88
N GLY A 314 0.65 3.41 2.72
CA GLY A 314 1.54 4.37 3.37
C GLY A 314 2.34 5.22 2.37
N PHE A 315 2.65 4.69 1.18
CA PHE A 315 3.30 5.46 0.12
C PHE A 315 2.38 6.53 -0.48
N LEU A 316 1.07 6.25 -0.62
CA LEU A 316 0.09 7.25 -1.03
C LEU A 316 -0.11 8.33 0.06
N ASP A 317 -0.17 7.89 1.31
CA ASP A 317 -0.24 8.77 2.48
C ASP A 317 0.96 9.72 2.56
N LEU A 318 2.17 9.20 2.35
CA LEU A 318 3.40 9.98 2.27
C LEU A 318 3.31 11.02 1.15
N SER A 319 2.81 10.62 -0.01
CA SER A 319 2.78 11.46 -1.23
C SER A 319 1.77 12.60 -1.16
N THR A 320 0.66 12.42 -0.43
CA THR A 320 -0.48 13.36 -0.38
C THR A 320 -0.10 14.83 -0.08
N PRO A 321 0.65 15.16 1.00
CA PRO A 321 1.05 16.55 1.25
C PRO A 321 2.02 17.11 0.20
N PHE A 322 2.87 16.26 -0.41
CA PHE A 322 3.76 16.68 -1.49
C PHE A 322 2.99 16.98 -2.78
N ILE A 323 1.98 16.18 -3.11
CA ILE A 323 1.06 16.42 -4.22
C ILE A 323 0.40 17.80 -4.05
N ALA A 324 -0.13 18.10 -2.86
CA ALA A 324 -0.77 19.37 -2.60
C ALA A 324 0.20 20.57 -2.73
N ALA A 325 1.41 20.45 -2.18
CA ALA A 325 2.46 21.46 -2.33
C ALA A 325 2.87 21.68 -3.80
N TYR A 326 3.08 20.59 -4.54
CA TYR A 326 3.43 20.59 -5.95
C TYR A 326 2.37 21.30 -6.82
N LYS A 327 1.09 20.99 -6.59
CA LYS A 327 -0.03 21.60 -7.32
C LYS A 327 -0.12 23.11 -7.08
N ASN A 328 0.31 23.58 -5.91
CA ASN A 328 0.38 25.00 -5.58
C ASN A 328 1.72 25.67 -5.94
N GLY A 329 2.68 24.91 -6.48
CA GLY A 329 4.01 25.44 -6.78
C GLY A 329 4.81 25.84 -5.54
N ASP A 330 4.43 25.34 -4.37
CA ASP A 330 5.13 25.58 -3.10
C ASP A 330 6.20 24.50 -2.91
N THR A 331 7.37 24.91 -2.45
CA THR A 331 8.49 24.01 -2.14
C THR A 331 8.51 23.57 -0.68
N ASN A 332 7.68 24.17 0.18
CA ASN A 332 7.59 23.84 1.59
C ASN A 332 6.39 22.93 1.90
N VAL A 333 6.65 21.61 1.90
CA VAL A 333 5.63 20.59 2.22
C VAL A 333 5.02 20.74 3.61
N ALA A 334 5.71 21.37 4.58
CA ALA A 334 5.22 21.51 5.95
C ALA A 334 3.88 22.26 6.02
N ASN A 335 3.65 23.21 5.09
CA ASN A 335 2.39 23.95 4.97
C ASN A 335 1.20 23.06 4.64
N TYR A 336 1.43 21.85 4.11
CA TYR A 336 0.42 20.94 3.57
C TYR A 336 0.16 19.72 4.44
N ILE A 337 0.85 19.59 5.58
CA ILE A 337 0.65 18.50 6.52
C ILE A 337 -0.59 18.78 7.38
N GLN A 338 -1.70 18.13 7.04
CA GLN A 338 -2.97 18.27 7.77
C GLN A 338 -3.10 17.34 8.97
N THR A 339 -2.48 16.16 8.89
CA THR A 339 -2.52 15.13 9.93
C THR A 339 -1.09 14.69 10.22
N GLU A 340 -0.72 14.61 11.51
CA GLU A 340 0.60 14.09 11.87
C GLU A 340 0.63 12.58 11.65
N LYS A 341 1.64 12.09 10.91
CA LYS A 341 1.80 10.67 10.60
C LYS A 341 3.24 10.21 10.77
N VAL A 342 3.41 8.93 11.04
CA VAL A 342 4.64 8.19 10.72
C VAL A 342 4.31 7.29 9.55
N VAL A 343 5.13 7.27 8.52
CA VAL A 343 5.08 6.27 7.43
C VAL A 343 6.38 5.49 7.50
N TYR A 344 6.33 4.16 7.45
CA TYR A 344 7.52 3.33 7.53
C TYR A 344 7.47 2.18 6.55
N TRP A 345 8.63 1.74 6.08
CA TRP A 345 8.73 0.59 5.19
C TRP A 345 10.06 -0.15 5.34
N TYR A 346 10.03 -1.44 5.03
CA TYR A 346 11.18 -2.34 5.05
C TYR A 346 10.83 -3.68 4.37
N ARG A 347 11.84 -4.49 4.08
CA ARG A 347 11.64 -5.86 3.57
C ARG A 347 11.44 -6.84 4.73
N ARG A 348 10.54 -7.82 4.54
CA ARG A 348 10.27 -8.89 5.52
C ARG A 348 11.50 -9.74 5.84
N ASN A 349 12.46 -9.80 4.93
CA ASN A 349 13.69 -10.56 5.08
C ASN A 349 14.91 -9.69 4.76
N LEU A 350 16.03 -9.99 5.43
CA LEU A 350 17.32 -9.41 5.07
C LEU A 350 17.76 -9.93 3.69
N LYS A 351 18.48 -9.11 2.93
CA LYS A 351 18.88 -9.44 1.54
C LYS A 351 19.75 -10.69 1.41
N THR A 352 20.36 -11.12 2.51
CA THR A 352 21.26 -12.28 2.57
C THR A 352 20.56 -13.58 2.98
N LEU A 353 19.25 -13.56 3.28
CA LEU A 353 18.50 -14.80 3.52
C LEU A 353 18.58 -15.66 2.26
N ASN A 354 18.92 -16.95 2.39
CA ASN A 354 18.95 -17.89 1.29
C ASN A 354 17.66 -18.71 1.27
N CYS A 355 16.95 -18.67 0.14
CA CYS A 355 15.73 -19.43 -0.12
C CYS A 355 15.86 -20.44 -1.26
N ASP A 356 17.06 -20.65 -1.84
CA ASP A 356 17.31 -21.43 -3.06
C ASP A 356 16.66 -22.82 -3.05
N ALA A 357 16.68 -23.49 -1.90
CA ALA A 357 16.14 -24.84 -1.75
C ALA A 357 14.63 -24.92 -2.04
N THR A 358 13.89 -23.84 -1.75
CA THR A 358 12.43 -23.76 -1.86
C THR A 358 11.94 -22.77 -2.90
N ASP A 359 12.82 -21.92 -3.42
CA ASP A 359 12.49 -20.81 -4.32
C ASP A 359 12.01 -21.30 -5.70
N THR A 360 11.13 -20.52 -6.33
CA THR A 360 10.54 -20.84 -7.64
C THR A 360 11.44 -20.50 -8.83
N THR A 361 12.45 -19.64 -8.64
CA THR A 361 13.37 -19.21 -9.69
C THR A 361 14.79 -19.80 -9.56
N ALA A 362 15.18 -20.24 -8.37
CA ALA A 362 16.51 -20.81 -8.11
C ALA A 362 16.73 -22.18 -8.77
N GLY A 363 17.66 -22.25 -9.73
CA GLY A 363 17.97 -23.48 -10.49
C GLY A 363 16.82 -23.89 -11.42
N ARG A 364 16.04 -22.93 -11.90
CA ARG A 364 14.82 -23.14 -12.67
C ARG A 364 14.87 -22.31 -13.95
N PRO A 365 15.33 -22.89 -15.07
CA PRO A 365 15.23 -22.23 -16.37
C PRO A 365 13.77 -21.91 -16.70
N ALA A 366 13.53 -20.76 -17.30
CA ALA A 366 12.21 -20.30 -17.73
C ALA A 366 12.31 -19.56 -19.07
N ASN A 367 11.17 -19.10 -19.60
CA ASN A 367 11.19 -18.24 -20.78
C ASN A 367 11.97 -16.95 -20.47
N ASN A 368 12.95 -16.62 -21.29
CA ASN A 368 13.74 -15.40 -21.16
C ASN A 368 13.87 -14.63 -22.48
N ASP A 369 12.90 -14.74 -23.37
CA ASP A 369 12.87 -13.98 -24.64
C ASP A 369 12.97 -12.47 -24.40
N SER A 370 12.46 -11.99 -23.26
CA SER A 370 12.54 -10.58 -22.85
C SER A 370 13.90 -10.15 -22.29
N GLY A 371 14.79 -11.10 -21.95
CA GLY A 371 16.05 -10.84 -21.24
C GLY A 371 15.89 -10.37 -19.79
N ASN A 372 14.71 -10.54 -19.20
CA ASN A 372 14.37 -10.06 -17.86
C ASN A 372 14.32 -11.14 -16.77
N TYR A 373 14.51 -12.40 -17.13
CA TYR A 373 14.57 -13.51 -16.19
C TYR A 373 16.01 -13.83 -15.81
N PHE A 374 16.25 -13.92 -14.50
CA PHE A 374 17.52 -14.32 -13.90
C PHE A 374 17.22 -15.41 -12.88
N GLU A 375 17.95 -16.51 -12.90
CA GLU A 375 17.73 -17.60 -11.94
C GLU A 375 18.23 -17.22 -10.53
N GLY A 376 17.41 -17.51 -9.52
CA GLY A 376 17.76 -17.36 -8.10
C GLY A 376 17.29 -16.04 -7.48
N ILE A 377 18.06 -15.49 -6.55
CA ILE A 377 17.74 -14.21 -5.92
C ILE A 377 17.58 -13.09 -6.98
N PRO A 378 16.58 -12.18 -6.87
CA PRO A 378 16.33 -11.18 -7.90
C PRO A 378 17.57 -10.40 -8.32
N ASN A 379 17.81 -10.28 -9.62
CA ASN A 379 18.94 -9.50 -10.13
C ASN A 379 18.87 -8.05 -9.62
N GLY A 380 19.98 -7.53 -9.09
CA GLY A 380 20.03 -6.21 -8.45
C GLY A 380 19.89 -6.23 -6.93
N TYR A 381 19.62 -7.37 -6.29
CA TYR A 381 19.46 -7.44 -4.82
C TYR A 381 20.63 -6.85 -4.02
N GLN A 382 21.84 -6.85 -4.57
CA GLN A 382 23.03 -6.30 -3.92
C GLN A 382 22.92 -4.80 -3.68
N THR A 383 22.19 -4.08 -4.54
CA THR A 383 21.96 -2.63 -4.42
C THR A 383 20.91 -2.28 -3.37
N MET A 384 20.25 -3.28 -2.78
CA MET A 384 19.25 -3.08 -1.73
C MET A 384 19.91 -2.95 -0.36
N ASP A 385 19.41 -2.04 0.46
CA ASP A 385 19.85 -1.89 1.85
C ASP A 385 18.95 -2.68 2.80
N ASP A 386 19.54 -3.19 3.89
CA ASP A 386 18.82 -3.82 5.00
C ASP A 386 18.51 -2.76 6.08
N ASN A 387 17.50 -1.94 5.80
CA ASN A 387 17.12 -0.80 6.63
C ASN A 387 15.60 -0.76 6.87
N VAL A 388 15.22 -0.18 8.01
CA VAL A 388 13.88 0.34 8.30
C VAL A 388 13.89 1.84 8.01
N TYR A 389 13.09 2.24 7.03
CA TYR A 389 12.90 3.64 6.65
C TYR A 389 11.69 4.20 7.36
N VAL A 390 11.80 5.42 7.87
CA VAL A 390 10.73 6.08 8.63
C VAL A 390 10.63 7.53 8.20
N VAL A 391 9.48 7.94 7.66
CA VAL A 391 9.15 9.35 7.42
C VAL A 391 8.20 9.84 8.49
N THR A 392 8.54 10.95 9.14
CA THR A 392 7.62 11.68 10.00
C THR A 392 7.02 12.84 9.22
N LEU A 393 5.70 12.98 9.25
CA LEU A 393 4.95 14.16 8.82
C LEU A 393 4.46 14.86 10.08
N LEU A 394 5.14 15.92 10.54
CA LEU A 394 4.83 16.59 11.81
C LEU A 394 4.45 18.06 11.61
N LYS A 395 3.55 18.57 12.45
CA LYS A 395 3.21 19.99 12.53
C LYS A 395 4.14 20.76 13.46
N SER A 396 4.69 20.08 14.46
CA SER A 396 5.64 20.64 15.43
C SER A 396 6.79 19.66 15.69
N PRO A 397 7.99 20.14 16.09
CA PRO A 397 9.10 19.26 16.42
C PRO A 397 8.72 18.23 17.52
N ALA A 398 9.35 17.06 17.46
CA ALA A 398 9.20 15.96 18.42
C ALA A 398 10.47 15.09 18.43
N THR A 399 10.48 14.05 19.26
CA THR A 399 11.49 12.99 19.25
C THR A 399 10.89 11.72 18.66
N LEU A 400 11.50 11.18 17.61
CA LEU A 400 11.16 9.87 17.05
C LEU A 400 12.06 8.81 17.69
N SER A 401 11.50 7.78 18.28
CA SER A 401 12.20 6.56 18.69
C SER A 401 11.76 5.39 17.81
N VAL A 402 12.73 4.66 17.26
CA VAL A 402 12.52 3.53 16.37
C VAL A 402 13.25 2.32 16.96
N THR A 403 12.53 1.21 17.10
CA THR A 403 13.11 -0.08 17.45
C THR A 403 12.96 -1.03 16.27
N SER A 404 14.02 -1.73 15.89
CA SER A 404 14.03 -2.77 14.86
C SER A 404 14.77 -3.99 15.41
N GLY A 405 14.03 -5.02 15.79
CA GLY A 405 14.56 -6.16 16.51
C GLY A 405 15.20 -5.74 17.84
N GLY A 406 16.48 -6.08 18.02
CA GLY A 406 17.28 -5.67 19.19
C GLY A 406 17.87 -4.25 19.11
N ASN A 407 17.71 -3.54 17.99
CA ASN A 407 18.30 -2.20 17.78
C ASN A 407 17.28 -1.12 18.13
N SER A 408 17.64 -0.13 18.95
CA SER A 408 16.80 1.03 19.23
C SER A 408 17.59 2.33 19.02
N GLN A 409 16.99 3.28 18.31
CA GLN A 409 17.59 4.59 18.03
C GLN A 409 16.54 5.69 18.23
N SER A 410 16.99 6.87 18.64
CA SER A 410 16.13 8.06 18.80
C SER A 410 16.69 9.24 18.03
N PHE A 411 15.80 10.03 17.44
CA PHE A 411 16.11 11.14 16.57
C PHE A 411 15.31 12.37 16.96
N ASN A 412 15.93 13.55 16.85
CA ASN A 412 15.18 14.79 16.83
C ASN A 412 14.45 14.89 15.48
N ALA A 413 13.12 14.95 15.51
CA ALA A 413 12.27 15.06 14.34
C ALA A 413 11.70 16.48 14.24
N PRO A 414 12.17 17.32 13.30
CA PRO A 414 11.61 18.65 13.06
C PRO A 414 10.15 18.61 12.62
N ALA A 415 9.47 19.76 12.65
CA ALA A 415 8.23 19.94 11.91
C ALA A 415 8.49 19.77 10.40
N GLY A 416 7.46 19.40 9.64
CA GLY A 416 7.56 19.07 8.22
C GLY A 416 7.70 17.57 7.97
N ALA A 417 8.13 17.24 6.76
CA ALA A 417 8.39 15.87 6.33
C ALA A 417 9.90 15.57 6.47
N ASN A 418 10.27 14.54 7.23
CA ASN A 418 11.66 14.17 7.49
C ASN A 418 11.82 12.66 7.43
N ILE A 419 12.89 12.17 6.80
CA ILE A 419 13.21 10.74 6.70
C ILE A 419 14.33 10.35 7.66
N PHE A 420 14.19 9.18 8.27
CA PHE A 420 15.14 8.54 9.17
C PHE A 420 15.35 7.09 8.74
N THR A 421 16.50 6.53 9.13
CA THR A 421 16.88 5.17 8.76
C THR A 421 17.49 4.47 9.96
N VAL A 422 17.04 3.26 10.24
CA VAL A 422 17.60 2.38 11.28
C VAL A 422 17.97 1.04 10.65
N PRO A 423 19.14 0.45 10.95
CA PRO A 423 19.48 -0.88 10.46
C PRO A 423 18.39 -1.91 10.78
N ALA A 424 18.02 -2.71 9.77
CA ALA A 424 17.04 -3.77 9.94
C ALA A 424 17.56 -4.86 10.89
N GLY A 425 16.82 -5.13 11.97
CA GLY A 425 17.07 -6.22 12.91
C GLY A 425 15.94 -7.24 12.87
N LEU A 426 16.26 -8.53 13.06
CA LEU A 426 15.27 -9.59 13.17
C LEU A 426 14.32 -9.35 14.36
N GLY A 427 13.04 -9.62 14.17
CA GLY A 427 11.98 -9.42 15.15
C GLY A 427 11.11 -8.22 14.82
N LYS A 428 10.51 -7.62 15.86
CA LYS A 428 9.50 -6.56 15.77
C LYS A 428 10.08 -5.20 15.43
N GLN A 429 9.30 -4.40 14.72
CA GLN A 429 9.57 -2.99 14.45
C GLN A 429 8.55 -2.14 15.19
N SER A 430 8.99 -1.20 16.03
CA SER A 430 8.11 -0.29 16.76
C SER A 430 8.57 1.15 16.70
N PHE A 431 7.62 2.07 16.77
CA PHE A 431 7.85 3.49 16.56
C PHE A 431 7.09 4.29 17.62
N VAL A 432 7.76 5.30 18.17
CA VAL A 432 7.16 6.23 19.14
C VAL A 432 7.57 7.64 18.75
N VAL A 433 6.60 8.54 18.60
CA VAL A 433 6.85 9.98 18.51
C VAL A 433 6.46 10.59 19.84
N ASN A 434 7.43 11.14 20.56
CA ASN A 434 7.24 11.78 21.85
C ASN A 434 7.42 13.29 21.71
N ARG A 435 6.48 14.06 22.26
CA ARG A 435 6.57 15.51 22.37
C ARG A 435 6.28 15.91 23.80
N ASN A 436 7.24 16.57 24.45
CA ASN A 436 7.13 17.05 25.83
C ASN A 436 6.74 15.96 26.85
N GLY A 437 7.30 14.75 26.70
CA GLY A 437 7.02 13.62 27.59
C GLY A 437 5.73 12.86 27.28
N GLN A 438 4.96 13.27 26.27
CA GLN A 438 3.75 12.56 25.82
C GLN A 438 3.98 11.87 24.47
N ASN A 439 3.57 10.60 24.37
CA ASN A 439 3.56 9.87 23.11
C ASN A 439 2.37 10.33 22.27
N ILE A 440 2.63 11.06 21.18
CA ILE A 440 1.60 11.57 20.27
C ILE A 440 1.24 10.56 19.17
N LEU A 441 2.20 9.71 18.79
CA LEU A 441 2.03 8.58 17.89
C LEU A 441 2.85 7.41 18.45
N SER A 442 2.28 6.22 18.47
CA SER A 442 2.97 5.01 18.91
C SER A 442 2.35 3.79 18.27
N GLY A 443 3.18 2.80 17.92
CA GLY A 443 2.69 1.52 17.44
C GLY A 443 3.80 0.55 17.08
N THR A 444 3.41 -0.69 16.89
CA THR A 444 4.27 -1.78 16.44
C THR A 444 3.77 -2.23 15.08
N SER A 445 4.68 -2.47 14.16
CA SER A 445 4.36 -3.01 12.85
C SER A 445 3.70 -4.39 12.95
N LEU A 446 2.83 -4.70 11.98
CA LEU A 446 2.20 -6.02 11.87
C LEU A 446 3.08 -7.07 11.17
N MET A 447 4.21 -6.65 10.61
CA MET A 447 5.16 -7.51 9.89
C MET A 447 6.49 -7.59 10.64
N ASP A 448 6.84 -8.74 11.20
CA ASP A 448 8.18 -8.95 11.74
C ASP A 448 9.20 -9.12 10.61
N ILE A 449 10.44 -8.64 10.82
CA ILE A 449 11.58 -9.04 9.98
C ILE A 449 12.04 -10.43 10.45
N THR A 450 12.02 -11.41 9.55
CA THR A 450 12.34 -12.80 9.89
C THR A 450 13.45 -13.38 9.03
N ASN A 451 14.00 -14.50 9.48
CA ASN A 451 14.91 -15.36 8.73
C ASN A 451 14.17 -16.56 8.09
N VAL A 452 12.88 -16.39 7.80
CA VAL A 452 12.01 -17.42 7.22
C VAL A 452 11.64 -17.00 5.80
N CYS A 453 11.86 -17.90 4.83
CA CYS A 453 11.40 -17.72 3.46
C CYS A 453 9.87 -17.82 3.42
N ALA A 454 9.19 -16.68 3.51
CA ALA A 454 7.73 -16.62 3.44
C ALA A 454 7.29 -17.24 2.11
N CYS A 455 6.41 -18.24 2.18
CA CYS A 455 5.96 -19.01 1.02
C CYS A 455 7.10 -19.66 0.20
N GLY A 456 8.27 -19.86 0.82
CA GLY A 456 9.41 -20.54 0.22
C GLY A 456 10.19 -19.72 -0.81
N ILE A 457 9.86 -18.44 -1.04
CA ILE A 457 10.44 -17.62 -2.11
C ILE A 457 11.29 -16.47 -1.58
N TYR A 458 12.11 -15.89 -2.46
CA TYR A 458 12.67 -14.57 -2.26
C TYR A 458 11.56 -13.51 -2.39
N ASN A 459 11.37 -12.68 -1.37
CA ASN A 459 10.42 -11.57 -1.42
C ASN A 459 11.13 -10.22 -1.19
N PHE A 460 11.20 -9.42 -2.25
CA PHE A 460 11.78 -8.08 -2.25
C PHE A 460 10.73 -6.96 -2.37
N ASN A 461 9.44 -7.30 -2.33
CA ASN A 461 8.34 -6.37 -2.13
C ASN A 461 8.36 -5.86 -0.67
N PRO A 462 8.32 -4.53 -0.42
CA PRO A 462 8.41 -4.01 0.94
C PRO A 462 7.07 -4.11 1.65
N TYR A 463 7.12 -4.29 2.96
CA TYR A 463 5.97 -3.99 3.81
C TYR A 463 5.94 -2.48 4.08
N VAL A 464 4.77 -1.85 3.98
CA VAL A 464 4.57 -0.43 4.29
C VAL A 464 3.49 -0.29 5.35
N GLY A 465 3.75 0.53 6.37
CA GLY A 465 2.77 0.83 7.41
C GLY A 465 2.76 2.29 7.80
N THR A 466 1.76 2.67 8.59
CA THR A 466 1.58 4.04 9.08
C THR A 466 1.25 4.08 10.56
N LEU A 467 1.53 5.20 11.22
CA LEU A 467 0.95 5.59 12.51
C LEU A 467 0.23 6.94 12.34
N PRO A 468 -1.06 7.06 12.72
CA PRO A 468 -1.95 5.96 13.12
C PRO A 468 -2.05 4.88 12.03
N ALA A 469 -2.36 3.65 12.45
CA ALA A 469 -2.51 2.53 11.52
C ALA A 469 -3.62 2.83 10.50
N GLY A 470 -3.32 2.59 9.23
CA GLY A 470 -4.31 2.65 8.15
C GLY A 470 -5.38 1.55 8.28
N PRO A 471 -6.40 1.59 7.42
CA PRO A 471 -7.38 0.51 7.33
C PRO A 471 -6.71 -0.82 6.96
N SER A 472 -7.37 -1.93 7.29
CA SER A 472 -6.95 -3.26 6.81
C SER A 472 -7.03 -3.30 5.28
N ASP A 473 -5.97 -3.74 4.63
CA ASP A 473 -5.86 -3.84 3.17
C ASP A 473 -5.40 -5.26 2.76
N PRO A 474 -6.27 -6.28 2.93
CA PRO A 474 -5.93 -7.63 2.53
C PRO A 474 -6.07 -7.81 1.01
N LEU A 475 -5.22 -8.66 0.44
CA LEU A 475 -5.44 -9.19 -0.90
C LEU A 475 -6.78 -9.96 -0.92
N SER A 476 -7.59 -9.77 -1.96
CA SER A 476 -8.94 -10.34 -2.05
C SER A 476 -9.01 -11.61 -2.90
N GLY A 477 -10.17 -12.29 -2.92
CA GLY A 477 -10.34 -13.66 -3.43
C GLY A 477 -9.73 -13.92 -4.80
N ASP A 478 -10.04 -13.11 -5.81
CA ASP A 478 -9.52 -13.31 -7.17
C ASP A 478 -7.99 -13.09 -7.22
N GLY A 479 -7.47 -12.13 -6.45
CA GLY A 479 -6.04 -11.92 -6.23
C GLY A 479 -5.35 -13.04 -5.44
N LEU A 480 -6.08 -13.78 -4.58
CA LEU A 480 -5.55 -14.89 -3.79
C LEU A 480 -5.66 -16.26 -4.48
N THR A 481 -6.46 -16.36 -5.55
CA THR A 481 -6.85 -17.64 -6.15
C THR A 481 -5.64 -18.46 -6.63
N SER A 482 -4.56 -17.81 -7.06
CA SER A 482 -3.36 -18.46 -7.59
C SER A 482 -2.13 -18.33 -6.67
N LEU A 483 -2.33 -17.97 -5.40
CA LEU A 483 -1.24 -17.78 -4.42
C LEU A 483 -0.35 -19.00 -4.25
N VAL A 484 -0.93 -20.21 -4.24
CA VAL A 484 -0.15 -21.46 -4.10
C VAL A 484 0.34 -22.03 -5.45
N SER A 485 -0.10 -21.45 -6.57
CA SER A 485 0.24 -21.96 -7.91
C SER A 485 1.74 -21.80 -8.18
N GLY A 486 2.43 -22.88 -8.54
CA GLY A 486 3.86 -22.86 -8.84
C GLY A 486 4.80 -22.84 -7.63
N LEU A 487 4.30 -22.59 -6.42
CA LEU A 487 5.10 -22.68 -5.19
C LEU A 487 5.62 -24.11 -4.97
N ARG A 488 6.83 -24.23 -4.43
CA ARG A 488 7.46 -25.53 -4.13
C ARG A 488 7.19 -26.00 -2.70
N VAL A 489 6.59 -25.15 -1.88
CA VAL A 489 6.24 -25.44 -0.50
C VAL A 489 4.72 -25.53 -0.35
N THR A 490 4.26 -26.37 0.56
CA THR A 490 2.84 -26.53 0.91
C THR A 490 2.45 -25.74 2.16
N THR A 491 3.40 -25.03 2.77
CA THR A 491 3.21 -24.27 4.01
C THR A 491 2.52 -22.92 3.77
N CYS A 492 2.51 -22.42 2.54
CA CYS A 492 1.82 -21.19 2.17
C CYS A 492 0.32 -21.48 2.00
N GLN A 493 -0.53 -20.62 2.57
CA GLN A 493 -1.98 -20.76 2.50
C GLN A 493 -2.59 -19.55 1.79
N PRO A 494 -3.64 -19.75 0.96
CA PRO A 494 -4.28 -18.68 0.19
C PRO A 494 -5.22 -17.85 1.08
N HIS A 495 -4.68 -17.26 2.14
CA HIS A 495 -5.40 -16.31 2.99
C HIS A 495 -4.48 -15.19 3.48
N PRO A 496 -5.02 -13.99 3.76
CA PRO A 496 -4.28 -12.94 4.43
C PRO A 496 -3.83 -13.41 5.82
N SER A 497 -2.60 -13.08 6.21
CA SER A 497 -2.00 -13.48 7.49
C SER A 497 -1.42 -12.33 8.29
N LEU A 498 -1.47 -11.10 7.76
CA LEU A 498 -0.90 -9.92 8.41
C LEU A 498 -1.44 -9.74 9.83
N GLY A 499 -0.54 -9.56 10.80
CA GLY A 499 -0.89 -9.44 12.22
C GLY A 499 -1.33 -10.73 12.92
N THR A 500 -1.43 -11.87 12.22
CA THR A 500 -1.77 -13.18 12.80
C THR A 500 -0.60 -14.17 12.85
N ASN A 501 0.56 -13.79 12.29
CA ASN A 501 1.75 -14.64 12.28
C ASN A 501 2.20 -14.99 13.71
N PRO A 502 2.40 -16.29 14.04
CA PRO A 502 2.97 -16.66 15.33
C PRO A 502 4.37 -16.06 15.45
N SER A 503 4.71 -15.55 16.63
CA SER A 503 6.06 -15.07 16.93
C SER A 503 7.07 -16.14 16.55
N SER A 504 7.95 -15.86 15.60
CA SER A 504 9.01 -16.80 15.24
C SER A 504 9.94 -16.97 16.46
N PRO A 505 10.15 -18.20 16.97
CA PRO A 505 11.15 -18.43 17.99
C PRO A 505 12.52 -18.08 17.40
N VAL A 506 13.22 -17.14 18.02
CA VAL A 506 14.64 -16.91 17.74
C VAL A 506 15.40 -18.13 18.25
N THR A 507 15.68 -19.10 17.37
CA THR A 507 16.59 -20.20 17.71
C THR A 507 18.04 -19.73 17.48
N PRO A 508 18.90 -19.66 18.49
CA PRO A 508 20.32 -19.37 18.28
C PRO A 508 21.00 -20.51 17.51
N PRO A 509 22.10 -20.26 16.77
CA PRO A 509 22.82 -21.30 16.05
C PRO A 509 23.33 -22.39 17.00
N ALA A 510 23.09 -23.65 16.64
CA ALA A 510 23.56 -24.80 17.40
C ALA A 510 25.10 -24.87 17.41
N ASN A 511 25.69 -24.94 18.61
CA ASN A 511 27.08 -25.38 18.80
C ASN A 511 27.09 -26.82 19.36
N PRO A 512 28.13 -27.64 19.06
CA PRO A 512 28.03 -29.09 19.17
C PRO A 512 28.25 -29.62 20.60
N THR A 513 27.32 -30.49 21.01
CA THR A 513 27.38 -31.60 21.98
C THR A 513 28.61 -31.76 22.89
N SER A 514 28.37 -31.74 24.22
CA SER A 514 29.08 -32.61 25.17
C SER A 514 28.16 -33.07 26.31
N ASN A 515 28.11 -34.38 26.53
CA ASN A 515 27.31 -35.10 27.53
C ASN A 515 27.71 -34.80 28.99
N SER A 516 26.72 -34.54 29.86
CA SER A 516 26.71 -34.94 31.29
C SER A 516 25.33 -34.68 31.95
N PRO A 517 24.86 -35.53 32.89
CA PRO A 517 23.51 -35.44 33.48
C PRO A 517 23.42 -34.44 34.66
N PRO A 518 22.23 -33.90 34.99
CA PRO A 518 22.10 -32.83 35.98
C PRO A 518 21.85 -33.33 37.41
N PRO A 519 22.32 -32.64 38.46
CA PRO A 519 21.82 -32.80 39.82
C PRO A 519 20.69 -31.81 40.15
N ALA A 520 19.91 -32.16 41.17
CA ALA A 520 18.63 -31.59 41.54
C ALA A 520 18.66 -30.20 42.23
N SER A 521 17.61 -29.43 41.94
CA SER A 521 16.92 -28.37 42.71
C SER A 521 17.70 -27.17 43.24
N ARG A 522 17.21 -25.95 42.93
CA ARG A 522 16.76 -24.95 43.91
C ARG A 522 15.96 -23.83 43.25
N THR A 523 14.90 -23.46 43.96
CA THR A 523 13.96 -22.36 43.75
C THR A 523 14.60 -21.00 44.04
N SER A 524 14.34 -20.00 43.18
CA SER A 524 14.37 -18.58 43.57
C SER A 524 13.41 -17.76 42.71
N SER A 525 12.53 -17.06 43.39
CA SER A 525 11.47 -16.18 42.92
C SER A 525 11.98 -14.89 42.27
N ALA A 526 11.49 -14.59 41.06
CA ALA A 526 11.39 -13.25 40.49
C ALA A 526 9.94 -13.04 39.99
N PRO A 527 9.31 -11.86 40.19
CA PRO A 527 7.89 -11.67 39.88
C PRO A 527 7.68 -11.52 38.37
N PRO A 528 6.72 -12.22 37.74
CA PRO A 528 6.38 -11.99 36.34
C PRO A 528 5.43 -10.80 36.17
N ALA A 529 5.62 -10.13 35.04
CA ALA A 529 4.82 -9.06 34.48
C ALA A 529 3.36 -9.47 34.19
N ASP A 530 2.50 -8.45 34.01
CA ASP A 530 1.07 -8.54 33.69
C ASP A 530 0.70 -9.62 32.64
N PRO A 531 -0.36 -10.43 32.87
CA PRO A 531 -0.71 -11.55 31.99
C PRO A 531 -1.62 -11.12 30.82
N THR A 532 -1.16 -11.35 29.59
CA THR A 532 -1.89 -11.08 28.33
C THR A 532 -2.82 -12.22 27.86
N ASN A 533 -3.03 -13.28 28.65
CA ASN A 533 -3.79 -14.45 28.20
C ASN A 533 -5.16 -14.54 28.88
N CYS A 534 -6.23 -14.54 28.08
CA CYS A 534 -7.58 -14.82 28.57
C CYS A 534 -7.66 -16.28 29.01
N ASN A 535 -8.19 -16.53 30.22
CA ASN A 535 -8.39 -17.88 30.76
C ASN A 535 -9.83 -18.14 31.22
N GLY A 536 -10.77 -17.29 30.79
CA GLY A 536 -12.20 -17.46 31.02
C GLY A 536 -12.96 -16.36 30.28
N GLY A 537 -14.11 -16.70 29.71
CA GLY A 537 -14.89 -15.77 28.90
C GLY A 537 -16.36 -16.13 28.79
N THR A 538 -17.14 -15.23 28.22
CA THR A 538 -18.57 -15.42 27.92
C THR A 538 -18.88 -14.84 26.53
N ASN A 539 -20.10 -15.03 26.03
CA ASN A 539 -20.53 -14.37 24.80
C ASN A 539 -20.49 -12.84 24.93
N ALA A 540 -20.12 -12.14 23.86
CA ALA A 540 -20.07 -10.69 23.84
C ALA A 540 -21.48 -10.06 23.94
N ALA A 541 -21.55 -8.82 24.42
CA ALA A 541 -22.82 -8.10 24.51
C ALA A 541 -23.47 -7.96 23.12
N GLY A 542 -24.78 -8.24 23.05
CA GLY A 542 -25.53 -8.22 21.78
C GLY A 542 -25.41 -9.49 20.93
N GLN A 543 -24.61 -10.48 21.35
CA GLN A 543 -24.52 -11.78 20.69
C GLN A 543 -25.54 -12.77 21.24
N SER A 544 -25.87 -13.79 20.43
CA SER A 544 -26.74 -14.89 20.84
C SER A 544 -26.24 -15.55 22.13
N GLY A 545 -27.17 -15.91 23.03
CA GLY A 545 -26.85 -16.71 24.22
C GLY A 545 -26.29 -18.09 23.88
N ASN A 546 -26.48 -18.55 22.64
CA ASN A 546 -25.95 -19.82 22.15
C ASN A 546 -24.39 -19.82 22.04
N PHE A 547 -23.75 -18.64 22.06
CA PHE A 547 -22.29 -18.52 22.17
C PHE A 547 -21.75 -18.73 23.58
N ALA A 548 -22.58 -18.62 24.63
CA ALA A 548 -22.09 -18.55 26.00
C ALA A 548 -21.28 -19.80 26.41
N GLY A 549 -21.78 -20.99 26.06
CA GLY A 549 -21.08 -22.25 26.32
C GLY A 549 -19.79 -22.39 25.52
N LEU A 550 -19.82 -22.03 24.23
CA LEU A 550 -18.66 -22.09 23.34
C LEU A 550 -17.54 -21.14 23.78
N CYS A 551 -17.89 -19.90 24.12
CA CYS A 551 -16.95 -18.89 24.63
C CYS A 551 -16.41 -19.27 26.00
N SER A 552 -17.23 -19.78 26.91
CA SER A 552 -16.77 -20.23 28.23
C SER A 552 -15.73 -21.35 28.12
N PHE A 553 -16.00 -22.36 27.29
CA PHE A 553 -15.06 -23.45 27.07
C PHE A 553 -13.77 -22.95 26.39
N SER A 554 -13.89 -22.30 25.24
CA SER A 554 -12.73 -21.91 24.42
C SER A 554 -11.82 -20.89 25.11
N CYS A 555 -12.39 -19.86 25.74
CA CYS A 555 -11.61 -18.84 26.45
C CYS A 555 -10.88 -19.42 27.67
N SER A 556 -11.39 -20.50 28.28
CA SER A 556 -10.70 -21.20 29.39
C SER A 556 -9.38 -21.87 28.97
N PHE A 557 -9.22 -22.12 27.67
CA PHE A 557 -8.04 -22.76 27.06
C PHE A 557 -7.26 -21.82 26.14
N GLY A 558 -7.46 -20.50 26.29
CA GLY A 558 -6.69 -19.47 25.59
C GLY A 558 -7.15 -19.16 24.17
N TYR A 559 -8.22 -19.80 23.67
CA TYR A 559 -8.86 -19.48 22.40
C TYR A 559 -10.10 -18.61 22.65
N CYS A 560 -9.96 -17.28 22.63
CA CYS A 560 -11.07 -16.36 22.94
C CYS A 560 -11.26 -15.34 21.81
N PRO A 561 -11.91 -15.71 20.68
CA PRO A 561 -12.05 -14.84 19.53
C PRO A 561 -12.89 -13.60 19.83
N VAL A 562 -12.33 -12.42 19.52
CA VAL A 562 -13.04 -11.14 19.63
C VAL A 562 -14.18 -11.07 18.62
N GLY A 563 -15.35 -10.58 19.05
CA GLY A 563 -16.58 -10.58 18.25
C GLY A 563 -17.67 -11.43 18.90
N PRO A 564 -17.60 -12.79 18.81
CA PRO A 564 -18.57 -13.66 19.48
C PRO A 564 -18.32 -13.77 20.99
N CYS A 565 -17.06 -13.62 21.46
CA CYS A 565 -16.68 -13.79 22.86
C CYS A 565 -16.14 -12.50 23.50
N THR A 566 -16.21 -12.43 24.82
CA THR A 566 -15.60 -11.41 25.68
C THR A 566 -14.89 -12.09 26.84
N CYS A 567 -13.64 -11.69 27.07
CA CYS A 567 -12.85 -12.23 28.16
C CYS A 567 -13.36 -11.73 29.52
N THR A 568 -13.53 -12.64 30.48
CA THR A 568 -13.99 -12.33 31.84
C THR A 568 -12.89 -12.53 32.88
N SER A 569 -11.81 -13.25 32.56
CA SER A 569 -10.65 -13.43 33.45
C SER A 569 -9.35 -13.63 32.67
N PHE A 570 -8.24 -13.17 33.25
CA PHE A 570 -6.89 -13.29 32.68
C PHE A 570 -5.99 -14.13 33.57
N GLY A 571 -5.14 -14.96 32.97
CA GLY A 571 -4.21 -15.83 33.67
C GLY A 571 -3.68 -16.97 32.79
N PRO A 572 -2.94 -17.93 33.35
CA PRO A 572 -2.54 -19.13 32.62
C PRO A 572 -3.80 -19.86 32.12
N ALA A 573 -3.85 -20.11 30.80
CA ALA A 573 -4.89 -20.92 30.20
C ALA A 573 -4.77 -22.38 30.67
N GLY A 574 -5.91 -23.06 30.81
CA GLY A 574 -5.91 -24.50 31.06
C GLY A 574 -5.36 -25.27 29.86
N THR A 575 -4.99 -26.53 30.07
CA THR A 575 -4.76 -27.47 28.97
C THR A 575 -6.11 -27.95 28.46
N PRO A 576 -6.45 -27.79 27.17
CA PRO A 576 -7.71 -28.28 26.65
C PRO A 576 -7.79 -29.81 26.76
N PRO A 577 -8.98 -30.39 27.02
CA PRO A 577 -9.15 -31.84 27.02
C PRO A 577 -8.69 -32.46 25.70
N SER A 578 -8.10 -33.65 25.78
CA SER A 578 -7.83 -34.46 24.59
C SER A 578 -9.15 -34.91 23.97
N GLY A 579 -9.59 -34.20 22.92
CA GLY A 579 -10.70 -34.63 22.08
C GLY A 579 -10.28 -35.70 21.09
N ASP A 580 -11.22 -36.14 20.25
CA ASP A 580 -10.96 -37.07 19.14
C ASP A 580 -10.42 -36.37 17.88
N GLY A 581 -10.18 -35.05 17.96
CA GLY A 581 -9.65 -34.23 16.88
C GLY A 581 -10.63 -33.97 15.73
N ARG A 582 -11.89 -34.42 15.82
CA ARG A 582 -12.90 -34.15 14.79
C ARG A 582 -13.38 -32.71 14.90
N ASN A 583 -13.34 -32.00 13.78
CA ASN A 583 -13.79 -30.61 13.74
C ASN A 583 -15.32 -30.53 13.89
N GLY A 584 -15.78 -29.31 14.14
CA GLY A 584 -17.20 -28.98 14.19
C GLY A 584 -17.51 -27.84 13.24
N CYS A 585 -18.71 -27.85 12.70
CA CYS A 585 -19.30 -26.80 11.91
C CYS A 585 -20.50 -26.20 12.67
N PRO A 586 -20.91 -24.96 12.34
CA PRO A 586 -22.18 -24.43 12.79
C PRO A 586 -23.34 -25.35 12.35
N LEU A 587 -24.40 -25.39 13.17
CA LEU A 587 -25.65 -26.00 12.74
C LEU A 587 -26.30 -25.19 11.60
N ALA A 588 -27.12 -25.86 10.81
CA ALA A 588 -27.86 -25.21 9.73
C ALA A 588 -28.74 -24.05 10.29
N GLY A 589 -28.49 -22.84 9.81
CA GLY A 589 -29.17 -21.62 10.26
C GLY A 589 -28.34 -20.74 11.19
N GLU A 590 -27.21 -21.22 11.73
CA GLU A 590 -26.28 -20.39 12.49
C GLU A 590 -25.29 -19.66 11.56
N PRO A 591 -24.95 -18.39 11.86
CA PRO A 591 -24.03 -17.59 11.04
C PRO A 591 -22.58 -18.10 11.10
N ASP A 592 -21.78 -17.68 10.12
CA ASP A 592 -20.36 -18.05 9.99
C ASP A 592 -19.49 -17.70 11.20
N SER A 593 -19.94 -16.80 12.07
CA SER A 593 -19.29 -16.48 13.35
C SER A 593 -19.15 -17.66 14.32
N TYR A 594 -19.91 -18.75 14.13
CA TYR A 594 -19.76 -19.98 14.91
C TYR A 594 -18.65 -20.90 14.38
N LYS A 595 -18.14 -20.71 13.15
CA LYS A 595 -17.22 -21.66 12.49
C LYS A 595 -15.96 -21.93 13.32
N GLY A 596 -15.26 -20.87 13.73
CA GLY A 596 -14.03 -21.01 14.52
C GLY A 596 -14.27 -21.64 15.90
N LEU A 597 -15.35 -21.24 16.57
CA LEU A 597 -15.73 -21.76 17.88
C LEU A 597 -16.14 -23.23 17.79
N CYS A 598 -17.01 -23.63 16.86
CA CYS A 598 -17.42 -25.01 16.66
C CYS A 598 -16.24 -25.91 16.26
N SER A 599 -15.35 -25.43 15.38
CA SER A 599 -14.15 -26.18 15.02
C SER A 599 -13.29 -26.46 16.25
N TYR A 600 -13.01 -25.44 17.05
CA TYR A 600 -12.16 -25.57 18.23
C TYR A 600 -12.82 -26.40 19.34
N THR A 601 -14.08 -26.16 19.68
CA THR A 601 -14.69 -26.86 20.82
C THR A 601 -14.96 -28.33 20.51
N CYS A 602 -15.44 -28.65 19.30
CA CYS A 602 -15.72 -30.05 18.92
C CYS A 602 -14.42 -30.87 18.84
N SER A 603 -13.33 -30.30 18.32
CA SER A 603 -12.03 -31.00 18.26
C SER A 603 -11.43 -31.29 19.65
N HIS A 604 -11.91 -30.61 20.70
CA HIS A 604 -11.49 -30.76 22.09
C HIS A 604 -12.59 -31.38 22.98
N GLY A 605 -13.57 -32.08 22.38
CA GLY A 605 -14.55 -32.90 23.11
C GLY A 605 -15.77 -32.14 23.66
N TYR A 606 -15.97 -30.87 23.27
CA TYR A 606 -17.15 -30.09 23.61
C TYR A 606 -17.91 -29.67 22.34
N CYS A 607 -18.87 -30.49 21.90
CA CYS A 607 -19.66 -30.24 20.70
C CYS A 607 -21.16 -30.16 21.05
N PRO A 608 -21.66 -29.00 21.50
CA PRO A 608 -23.06 -28.88 21.90
C PRO A 608 -23.99 -28.92 20.69
N GLU A 609 -24.89 -29.91 20.64
CA GLU A 609 -25.85 -30.16 19.54
C GLU A 609 -26.85 -29.02 19.30
N GLY A 610 -26.88 -28.00 20.17
CA GLY A 610 -27.68 -26.79 19.99
C GLY A 610 -26.95 -25.66 19.24
N ALA A 611 -25.64 -25.77 19.02
CA ALA A 611 -24.84 -24.75 18.31
C ALA A 611 -23.94 -25.33 17.21
N CYS A 612 -23.44 -26.56 17.40
CA CYS A 612 -22.46 -27.19 16.53
C CYS A 612 -22.85 -28.62 16.15
N GLN A 613 -22.31 -29.09 15.03
CA GLN A 613 -22.35 -30.49 14.58
C GLN A 613 -20.97 -30.91 14.07
N TYR A 614 -20.66 -32.20 14.10
CA TYR A 614 -19.40 -32.69 13.53
C TYR A 614 -19.36 -32.56 12.00
N CYS A 615 -18.21 -32.12 11.51
CA CYS A 615 -17.79 -32.05 10.13
C CYS A 615 -16.25 -32.11 10.11
#